data_AF-A0A4Q5HBY1-F1
#
_entry.id   AF-A0A4Q5HBY1-F1
#
_cell.length_a   1.000
_cell.length_b   1.000
_cell.length_c   1.000
_cell.angle_alpha   90.00
_cell.angle_beta   90.00
_cell.angle_gamma   90.00
#
_symmetry.space_group_name_H-M   'P 1'
#
loop_
_entity.id
_entity.type
_entity.pdbx_description
1 polymer ?
#
loop_
_entity_poly.entity_id
_entity_poly.type
_entity_poly.pdbx_seq_one_letter_code
_entity_poly.pdbx_strand_id
1 'polypeptide(L)'
;MIELAQHIETLLLENDCVIVPGLGGFVAHYAPATRVKEENIFLPPTRIIGFNPQLKMNDGLLVQSYMSVYGTNFSDATKMVERKVNELISVLHEEGKVDLPNVGEVRYTIHNTFDFAPYDNKITTPYLYGLDAFEMKELSALGKPQAEK
;
A
#
# COMPACT_ATOMS: atom_id res chain seq x y z
N MET A 1 8.69 13.73 -9.02
CA MET A 1 8.30 12.36 -8.64
C MET A 1 7.72 12.28 -7.24
N ILE A 2 8.30 12.94 -6.23
CA ILE A 2 7.85 12.89 -4.81
C ILE A 2 6.36 13.21 -4.64
N GLU A 3 5.86 14.21 -5.35
CA GLU A 3 4.46 14.68 -5.25
C GLU A 3 3.43 13.57 -5.60
N LEU A 4 3.59 12.89 -6.73
CA LEU A 4 2.69 11.81 -7.15
C LEU A 4 2.70 10.64 -6.16
N ALA A 5 3.90 10.28 -5.66
CA ALA A 5 4.04 9.24 -4.66
C ALA A 5 3.32 9.59 -3.35
N GLN A 6 3.39 10.85 -2.90
CA GLN A 6 2.67 11.34 -1.71
C GLN A 6 1.15 11.28 -1.87
N HIS A 7 0.64 11.62 -3.06
CA HIS A 7 -0.79 11.48 -3.36
C HIS A 7 -1.23 10.01 -3.32
N ILE A 8 -0.45 9.10 -3.93
CA ILE A 8 -0.74 7.66 -3.90
C ILE A 8 -0.70 7.12 -2.46
N GLU A 9 0.34 7.47 -1.70
CA GLU A 9 0.48 7.10 -0.29
C GLU A 9 -0.75 7.54 0.51
N THR A 10 -1.10 8.83 0.44
CA THR A 10 -2.24 9.40 1.18
C THR A 10 -3.55 8.71 0.80
N LEU A 11 -3.77 8.49 -0.49
CA LEU A 11 -4.98 7.82 -0.97
C LEU A 11 -5.04 6.35 -0.50
N LEU A 12 -3.90 5.65 -0.48
CA LEU A 12 -3.81 4.28 0.01
C LEU A 12 -4.02 4.19 1.52
N LEU A 13 -3.84 5.26 2.30
CA LEU A 13 -4.18 5.24 3.73
C LEU A 13 -5.69 5.09 3.98
N GLU A 14 -6.51 5.65 3.10
CA GLU A 14 -7.97 5.71 3.26
C GLU A 14 -8.74 4.78 2.31
N ASN A 15 -8.15 4.40 1.17
CA ASN A 15 -8.82 3.66 0.10
C ASN A 15 -8.10 2.32 -0.18
N ASP A 16 -8.87 1.28 -0.49
CA ASP A 16 -8.35 -0.07 -0.81
C ASP A 16 -7.83 -0.20 -2.23
N CYS A 17 -8.19 0.70 -3.13
CA CYS A 17 -7.75 0.70 -4.51
C CYS A 17 -7.42 2.13 -4.93
N VAL A 18 -6.26 2.32 -5.56
CA VAL A 18 -5.84 3.61 -6.12
C VAL A 18 -5.29 3.37 -7.51
N ILE A 19 -5.91 4.00 -8.51
CA ILE A 19 -5.59 3.74 -9.90
C ILE A 19 -4.76 4.87 -10.48
N VAL A 20 -3.63 4.51 -11.06
CA VAL A 20 -2.69 5.43 -11.71
C VAL A 20 -2.81 5.26 -13.22
N PRO A 21 -3.44 6.21 -13.93
CA PRO A 21 -3.71 6.11 -15.36
C PRO A 21 -2.43 5.86 -16.17
N GLY A 22 -2.40 4.78 -16.96
CA GLY A 22 -1.24 4.43 -17.80
C GLY A 22 -0.18 3.56 -17.10
N LEU A 23 -0.19 3.48 -15.76
CA LEU A 23 0.69 2.61 -14.98
C LEU A 23 -0.02 1.32 -14.55
N GLY A 24 -1.13 1.44 -13.82
CA GLY A 24 -1.86 0.32 -13.22
C GLY A 24 -2.59 0.73 -11.94
N GLY A 25 -3.08 -0.25 -11.18
CA GLY A 25 -3.77 -0.01 -9.90
C GLY A 25 -3.02 -0.58 -8.71
N PHE A 26 -2.87 0.22 -7.66
CA PHE A 26 -2.42 -0.23 -6.34
C PHE A 26 -3.63 -0.73 -5.55
N VAL A 27 -3.53 -1.93 -5.01
CA VAL A 27 -4.61 -2.57 -4.24
C VAL A 27 -4.07 -2.91 -2.87
N ALA A 28 -4.68 -2.36 -1.83
CA ALA A 28 -4.35 -2.65 -0.46
C ALA A 28 -5.27 -3.77 0.05
N HIS A 29 -4.68 -4.92 0.36
CA HIS A 29 -5.39 -6.08 0.89
C HIS A 29 -5.26 -6.13 2.41
N TYR A 30 -6.40 -6.23 3.11
CA TYR A 30 -6.44 -6.42 4.56
C TYR A 30 -6.11 -7.86 4.93
N ALA A 31 -5.04 -8.06 5.69
CA ALA A 31 -4.68 -9.33 6.29
C ALA A 31 -5.15 -9.34 7.77
N PRO A 32 -6.06 -10.24 8.16
CA PRO A 32 -6.58 -10.28 9.52
C PRO A 32 -5.51 -10.70 10.53
N ALA A 33 -5.73 -10.32 11.79
CA ALA A 33 -4.93 -10.77 12.92
C ALA A 33 -4.87 -12.30 12.95
N THR A 34 -3.70 -12.86 13.18
CA THR A 34 -3.46 -14.30 13.11
C THR A 34 -2.69 -14.78 14.31
N ARG A 35 -3.04 -15.98 14.80
CA ARG A 35 -2.31 -16.64 15.88
C ARG A 35 -1.31 -17.62 15.28
N VAL A 36 -0.04 -17.42 15.59
CA VAL A 36 1.03 -18.39 15.35
C VAL A 36 1.03 -19.36 16.52
N LYS A 37 0.53 -20.58 16.30
CA LYS A 37 0.31 -21.55 17.38
C LYS A 37 1.61 -22.06 17.98
N GLU A 38 2.61 -22.23 17.14
CA GLU A 38 3.94 -22.74 17.48
C GLU A 38 4.62 -21.84 18.51
N GLU A 39 4.44 -20.53 18.41
CA GLU A 39 5.08 -19.52 19.27
C GLU A 39 4.13 -18.88 20.29
N ASN A 40 2.83 -19.20 20.25
CA ASN A 40 1.79 -18.53 21.05
C ASN A 40 1.76 -17.00 20.88
N ILE A 41 2.17 -16.53 19.71
CA ILE A 41 2.16 -15.11 19.34
C ILE A 41 0.90 -14.80 18.55
N PHE A 42 0.29 -13.67 18.89
CA PHE A 42 -0.79 -13.05 18.13
C PHE A 42 -0.18 -11.93 17.30
N LEU A 43 -0.24 -12.07 15.98
CA LEU A 43 0.16 -11.04 15.04
C LEU A 43 -1.00 -10.06 14.83
N PRO A 44 -0.70 -8.75 14.79
CA PRO A 44 -1.73 -7.74 14.53
C PRO A 44 -2.26 -7.88 13.10
N PRO A 45 -3.46 -7.34 12.82
CA PRO A 45 -3.90 -7.20 11.44
C PRO A 45 -2.96 -6.26 10.70
N THR A 46 -2.68 -6.58 9.45
CA THR A 46 -1.81 -5.79 8.59
C THR A 46 -2.50 -5.48 7.27
N ARG A 47 -1.94 -4.53 6.53
CA ARG A 47 -2.44 -4.20 5.19
C ARG A 47 -1.27 -4.28 4.22
N ILE A 48 -1.43 -5.13 3.22
CA ILE A 48 -0.39 -5.44 2.24
C ILE A 48 -0.78 -4.78 0.93
N ILE A 49 0.15 -4.05 0.33
CA ILE A 49 -0.08 -3.46 -0.99
C ILE A 49 0.33 -4.47 -2.06
N GLY A 50 -0.58 -4.73 -2.98
CA GLY A 50 -0.30 -5.32 -4.26
C GLY A 50 -0.43 -4.28 -5.37
N PHE A 51 0.08 -4.61 -6.54
CA PHE A 51 -0.07 -3.79 -7.73
C PHE A 51 -0.56 -4.66 -8.89
N ASN A 52 -1.50 -4.13 -9.66
CA ASN A 52 -2.06 -4.78 -10.82
C ASN A 52 -1.94 -3.88 -12.06
N PRO A 53 -1.04 -4.18 -13.01
CA PRO A 53 -0.86 -3.39 -14.23
C PRO A 53 -2.05 -3.47 -15.20
N GLN A 54 -2.92 -4.48 -15.06
CA GLN A 54 -4.11 -4.61 -15.93
C GLN A 54 -5.26 -3.71 -15.48
N LEU A 55 -5.20 -3.18 -14.26
CA LEU A 55 -6.26 -2.38 -13.68
C LEU A 55 -6.14 -0.93 -14.21
N LYS A 56 -6.79 -0.68 -15.35
CA LYS A 56 -6.73 0.60 -16.09
C LYS A 56 -7.99 1.45 -15.97
N MET A 57 -9.02 0.97 -15.28
CA MET A 57 -10.28 1.68 -15.14
C MET A 57 -10.10 2.82 -14.14
N ASN A 58 -10.03 4.06 -14.61
CA ASN A 58 -9.77 5.20 -13.74
C ASN A 58 -10.88 5.37 -12.67
N ASP A 59 -10.51 5.28 -11.39
CA ASP A 59 -11.40 5.49 -10.24
C ASP A 59 -11.62 6.98 -9.93
N GLY A 60 -10.83 7.86 -10.54
CA GLY A 60 -10.87 9.30 -10.33
C GLY A 60 -10.29 9.77 -8.99
N LEU A 61 -9.80 8.86 -8.13
CA LEU A 61 -9.31 9.21 -6.80
C LEU A 61 -8.07 10.10 -6.88
N LEU A 62 -7.14 9.76 -7.77
CA LEU A 62 -5.92 10.53 -7.99
C LEU A 62 -6.25 11.94 -8.50
N VAL A 63 -7.18 12.05 -9.45
CA VAL A 63 -7.62 13.34 -10.01
C VAL A 63 -8.30 14.18 -8.92
N GLN A 64 -9.17 13.59 -8.11
CA GLN A 64 -9.83 14.27 -6.99
C GLN A 64 -8.82 14.76 -5.95
N SER A 65 -7.80 13.97 -5.63
CA SER A 65 -6.72 14.38 -4.71
C SER A 65 -5.99 15.63 -5.24
N TYR A 66 -5.65 15.64 -6.53
CA TYR A 66 -5.05 16.80 -7.19
C TYR A 66 -5.97 18.02 -7.21
N MET A 67 -7.27 17.84 -7.50
CA MET A 67 -8.24 18.94 -7.45
C MET A 67 -8.32 19.57 -6.06
N SER A 68 -8.34 18.74 -5.01
CA SER A 68 -8.40 19.19 -3.62
C SER A 68 -7.16 19.98 -3.21
N VAL A 69 -5.96 19.49 -3.55
CA VAL A 69 -4.70 20.11 -3.17
C VAL A 69 -4.40 21.39 -3.97
N TYR A 70 -4.68 21.39 -5.28
CA TYR A 70 -4.34 22.50 -6.17
C TYR A 70 -5.50 23.47 -6.43
N GLY A 71 -6.71 23.18 -5.94
CA GLY A 71 -7.89 24.02 -6.15
C GLY A 71 -8.28 24.17 -7.62
N THR A 72 -8.08 23.13 -8.43
CA THR A 72 -8.28 23.16 -9.88
C THR A 72 -9.51 22.35 -10.32
N ASN A 73 -9.92 22.52 -11.59
CA ASN A 73 -11.03 21.77 -12.17
C ASN A 73 -10.59 20.36 -12.62
N PHE A 74 -11.56 19.49 -12.89
CA PHE A 74 -11.30 18.10 -13.27
C PHE A 74 -10.42 17.95 -14.53
N SER A 75 -10.62 18.80 -15.54
CA SER A 75 -9.85 18.71 -16.79
C SER A 75 -8.38 19.06 -16.55
N ASP A 76 -8.12 20.12 -15.79
CA ASP A 76 -6.77 20.58 -15.50
C ASP A 76 -6.05 19.63 -14.54
N ALA A 77 -6.73 19.13 -13.50
CA ALA A 77 -6.18 18.09 -12.63
C ALA A 77 -5.82 16.81 -13.40
N THR A 78 -6.70 16.37 -14.32
CA THR A 78 -6.43 15.19 -15.16
C THR A 78 -5.17 15.38 -15.99
N LYS A 79 -5.00 16.54 -16.65
CA LYS A 79 -3.78 16.86 -17.41
C LYS A 79 -2.54 16.90 -16.53
N MET A 80 -2.65 17.43 -15.31
CA MET A 80 -1.54 17.46 -14.35
C MET A 80 -1.11 16.05 -13.96
N VAL A 81 -2.07 15.18 -13.64
CA VAL A 81 -1.84 13.77 -13.32
C VAL A 81 -1.21 13.06 -14.52
N GLU A 82 -1.80 13.14 -15.70
CA GLU A 82 -1.29 12.49 -16.91
C GLU A 82 0.15 12.91 -17.22
N ARG A 83 0.47 14.20 -17.13
CA ARG A 83 1.85 14.69 -17.31
C ARG A 83 2.79 14.06 -16.29
N LYS A 84 2.40 14.01 -15.01
CA LYS A 84 3.24 13.44 -13.94
C LYS A 84 3.43 11.93 -14.08
N VAL A 85 2.39 11.22 -14.49
CA VAL A 85 2.48 9.78 -14.75
C VAL A 85 3.35 9.50 -15.98
N ASN A 86 3.22 10.30 -17.05
CA ASN A 86 4.09 10.19 -18.21
C ASN A 86 5.56 10.43 -17.87
N GLU A 87 5.86 11.46 -17.05
CA GLU A 87 7.21 11.69 -16.52
C GLU A 87 7.73 10.44 -15.77
N LEU A 88 6.90 9.82 -14.92
CA LEU A 88 7.26 8.62 -14.17
C LEU A 88 7.47 7.39 -15.07
N ILE A 89 6.62 7.20 -16.07
CA ILE A 89 6.77 6.10 -17.05
C ILE A 89 8.04 6.30 -17.86
N SER A 90 8.38 7.52 -18.29
CA SER A 90 9.64 7.80 -18.97
C SER A 90 10.84 7.42 -18.10
N VAL A 91 10.84 7.78 -16.81
CA VAL A 91 11.90 7.37 -15.88
C VAL A 91 11.95 5.85 -15.70
N LEU A 92 10.80 5.18 -15.59
CA LEU A 92 10.75 3.71 -15.53
C LEU A 92 11.35 3.05 -16.78
N HIS A 93 11.17 3.64 -17.95
CA HIS A 93 11.73 3.15 -19.20
C HIS A 93 13.25 3.41 -19.31
N GLU A 94 13.74 4.53 -18.76
CA GLU A 94 15.16 4.90 -18.79
C GLU A 94 16.00 4.21 -17.70
N GLU A 95 15.53 4.24 -16.46
CA GLU A 95 16.23 3.71 -15.29
C GLU A 95 15.84 2.26 -14.95
N GLY A 96 14.72 1.77 -15.51
CA GLY A 96 14.21 0.41 -15.28
C GLY A 96 13.46 0.23 -13.96
N LYS A 97 13.48 1.22 -13.06
CA LYS A 97 12.81 1.19 -11.75
C LYS A 97 12.54 2.59 -11.21
N VAL A 98 11.52 2.71 -10.37
CA VAL A 98 11.16 3.94 -9.65
C VAL A 98 10.76 3.58 -8.22
N ASP A 99 11.34 4.30 -7.27
CA ASP A 99 10.99 4.20 -5.86
C ASP A 99 9.80 5.12 -5.54
N LEU A 100 8.76 4.56 -4.93
CA LEU A 100 7.63 5.27 -4.34
C LEU A 100 7.79 5.24 -2.81
N PRO A 101 8.23 6.35 -2.19
CA PRO A 101 8.40 6.43 -0.74
C PRO A 101 7.16 5.92 0.01
N ASN A 102 7.38 5.12 1.04
CA ASN A 102 6.35 4.51 1.91
C ASN A 102 5.33 3.59 1.23
N VAL A 103 5.43 3.38 -0.09
CA VAL A 103 4.56 2.48 -0.86
C VAL A 103 5.35 1.25 -1.31
N GLY A 104 6.45 1.44 -2.03
CA GLY A 104 7.27 0.37 -2.57
C GLY A 104 8.07 0.77 -3.81
N GLU A 105 8.67 -0.20 -4.48
CA GLU A 105 9.44 0.01 -5.71
C GLU A 105 8.67 -0.58 -6.90
N VAL A 106 8.48 0.23 -7.94
CA VAL A 106 7.93 -0.21 -9.23
C VAL A 106 9.09 -0.49 -10.17
N ARG A 107 9.07 -1.64 -10.85
CA ARG A 107 10.11 -2.07 -11.78
C ARG A 107 9.53 -2.30 -13.16
N TYR A 108 10.27 -1.90 -14.18
CA TYR A 108 9.94 -2.22 -15.55
C TYR A 108 10.53 -3.57 -15.93
N THR A 109 9.70 -4.49 -16.40
CA THR A 109 10.13 -5.84 -16.75
C THR A 109 10.45 -5.98 -18.23
N ILE A 110 11.21 -7.02 -18.57
CA ILE A 110 11.54 -7.39 -19.96
C ILE A 110 10.31 -7.74 -20.82
N HIS A 111 9.15 -8.00 -20.19
CA HIS A 111 7.90 -8.31 -20.87
C HIS A 111 7.07 -7.06 -21.18
N ASN A 112 7.66 -5.87 -21.07
CA ASN A 112 6.97 -4.60 -21.31
C ASN A 112 5.80 -4.40 -20.32
N THR A 113 5.95 -4.94 -19.11
CA THR A 113 4.99 -4.85 -17.99
C THR A 113 5.66 -4.23 -16.77
N PHE A 114 4.85 -3.82 -15.79
CA PHE A 114 5.33 -3.29 -14.52
C PHE A 114 5.19 -4.35 -13.43
N ASP A 115 6.24 -4.51 -12.64
CA ASP A 115 6.28 -5.32 -11.42
C ASP A 115 6.40 -4.40 -10.20
N PHE A 116 5.99 -4.87 -9.03
CA PHE A 116 5.97 -4.06 -7.82
C PHE A 116 6.41 -4.86 -6.60
N ALA A 117 7.35 -4.29 -5.86
CA ALA A 117 7.78 -4.79 -4.58
C ALA A 117 7.35 -3.80 -3.48
N PRO A 118 6.37 -4.13 -2.62
CA PRO A 118 6.01 -3.28 -1.50
C PRO A 118 7.21 -3.16 -0.54
N TYR A 119 7.38 -1.98 0.06
CA TYR A 119 8.34 -1.86 1.15
C TYR A 119 7.78 -2.46 2.43
N ASP A 120 8.65 -3.12 3.20
CA ASP A 120 8.31 -3.79 4.46
C ASP A 120 7.92 -2.80 5.58
N ASN A 121 8.12 -1.50 5.34
CA ASN A 121 7.54 -0.44 6.13
C ASN A 121 6.02 -0.49 5.93
N LYS A 122 5.35 -1.28 6.79
CA LYS A 122 3.90 -1.36 6.92
C LYS A 122 3.30 0.02 6.68
N ILE A 123 2.51 0.18 5.61
CA ILE A 123 1.70 1.38 5.46
C ILE A 123 0.96 1.56 6.77
N THR A 124 1.19 2.72 7.38
CA THR A 124 0.67 3.05 8.70
C THR A 124 -0.78 3.41 8.54
N THR A 125 -1.60 2.40 8.25
CA THR A 125 -3.03 2.57 8.11
C THR A 125 -3.54 3.10 9.45
N PRO A 126 -4.16 4.30 9.51
CA PRO A 126 -4.35 5.00 10.79
C PRO A 126 -5.08 4.18 11.85
N TYR A 127 -6.04 3.33 11.44
CA TYR A 127 -6.80 2.47 12.35
C TYR A 127 -6.05 1.21 12.83
N LEU A 128 -4.91 0.86 12.21
CA LEU A 128 -4.02 -0.22 12.62
C LEU A 128 -2.80 0.28 13.40
N TYR A 129 -2.66 1.61 13.53
CA TYR A 129 -1.53 2.21 14.22
C TYR A 129 -1.48 1.78 15.70
N GLY A 130 -0.30 1.37 16.16
CA GLY A 130 -0.07 0.93 17.54
C GLY A 130 -0.54 -0.50 17.84
N LEU A 131 -1.03 -1.26 16.85
CA LEU A 131 -1.27 -2.69 17.02
C LEU A 131 0.05 -3.46 16.86
N ASP A 132 0.52 -4.01 17.97
CA ASP A 132 1.75 -4.82 18.02
C ASP A 132 1.45 -6.29 18.29
N ALA A 133 2.44 -7.12 17.94
CA ALA A 133 2.41 -8.53 18.27
C ALA A 133 2.49 -8.73 19.79
N PHE A 134 1.71 -9.65 20.32
CA PHE A 134 1.73 -9.97 21.74
C PHE A 134 1.61 -11.47 21.99
N GLU A 135 2.12 -11.90 23.12
CA GLU A 135 2.01 -13.28 23.59
C GLU A 135 0.89 -13.39 24.62
N MET A 136 0.13 -14.49 24.57
CA MET A 136 -0.88 -14.79 25.57
C MET A 136 -0.85 -16.27 25.93
N LYS A 137 -0.93 -16.57 27.23
CA LYS A 137 -1.01 -17.95 27.73
C LYS A 137 -2.40 -18.53 27.47
N GLU A 138 -2.44 -19.80 27.06
CA GLU A 138 -3.70 -20.52 26.93
C GLU A 138 -4.38 -20.72 28.30
N LEU A 139 -5.71 -20.69 28.31
CA LEU A 139 -6.51 -20.93 29.52
C LEU A 139 -6.24 -22.34 30.11
N SER A 140 -5.95 -23.31 29.25
CA SER A 140 -5.55 -24.69 29.61
C SER A 140 -4.27 -24.72 30.47
N ALA A 141 -3.36 -23.77 30.28
CA ALA A 141 -2.11 -23.68 31.03
C ALA A 141 -2.29 -23.04 32.42
N LEU A 142 -3.40 -22.33 32.66
CA LEU A 142 -3.69 -21.65 33.93
C LEU A 142 -4.37 -22.57 34.96
N GLY A 143 -4.95 -23.69 34.53
CA GLY A 143 -5.76 -24.59 35.37
C GLY A 143 -5.02 -25.72 36.06
N LYS A 144 -3.68 -25.81 35.98
CA LYS A 144 -2.93 -26.80 36.79
C LYS A 144 -2.71 -26.21 38.19
N PRO A 145 -3.32 -26.78 39.25
CA PRO A 145 -2.95 -26.42 40.60
C PRO A 145 -1.45 -26.66 40.73
N GLN A 146 -0.73 -25.66 41.23
CA GLN A 146 0.64 -25.82 41.66
C GLN A 146 0.61 -26.90 42.74
N ALA A 147 1.17 -28.08 42.46
CA ALA A 147 1.33 -29.11 43.47
C ALA A 147 2.29 -28.54 44.52
N GLU A 148 1.72 -28.01 45.60
CA GLU A 148 2.45 -27.64 46.80
C GLU A 148 3.18 -28.89 47.31
N LYS A 149 4.50 -28.75 47.49
CA LYS A 149 5.38 -29.75 48.11
C LYS A 149 5.23 -29.72 49.62
#